data_AF-A0A961ET28-F1
#
_entry.id   AF-A0A961ET28-F1
#
_cell.length_a   1.000
_cell.length_b   1.000
_cell.length_c   1.000
_cell.angle_alpha   90.00
_cell.angle_beta   90.00
_cell.angle_gamma   90.00
#
_symmetry.space_group_name_H-M   'P 1'
#
loop_
_entity.id
_entity.type
_entity.pdbx_description
1 polymer ?
#
loop_
_entity_poly.entity_id
_entity_poly.type
_entity_poly.pdbx_seq_one_letter_code
_entity_poly.pdbx_strand_id
1 'polypeptide(L)'
;MEQKKKEKKKPTGWFGSSHEQWMERNRAALVESFLRGATDVDGALGRLLVVLSSLRDLVVRSGDDLAVSLMHFPEILEMIEKEQGEFRNAAADQMERTKDLATVAEELDAVAHEIARGLERGRASAESARSGGASISEGIGNIHTLTRSIADRSQRIRSINDSLGHEMHGLGEVLKEVEKQTEQVKGLSEQTNMLALNASIEAARAGEYGHGFAVVADGVSDLAAKSSEAVKSIERALESMNRQFESWADRAVGQMQETNEINASVQGLERIVEGNTKSVKEVQAQIDASTDLYLELDAQIHEINKTTSLISDSAQQINARADYIHEAADHIRNDIGKLDGMVNQSVEKITNQNPEWLIEFLKRRRRDHLKWMTEVDAALTANEAGRFPQLDHRKCNMGLWLYMTIVTSEGQQVVHNALEDPHRRLHECAASMARLVSDGHLEGARAKRSELTAIYEEIAVLFDRYEAFLEKQVLDSVLGES
;
A
#
# COMPACT_ATOMS: atom_id res chain seq x y z
N MET A 1 -41.02 40.34 19.95
CA MET A 1 -41.90 39.17 19.84
C MET A 1 -41.75 38.34 21.10
N GLU A 2 -42.76 38.41 21.96
CA GLU A 2 -42.85 37.72 23.25
C GLU A 2 -42.89 36.20 23.06
N GLN A 3 -41.90 35.48 23.59
CA GLN A 3 -42.03 34.04 23.81
C GLN A 3 -42.52 33.79 25.24
N LYS A 4 -43.77 33.33 25.32
CA LYS A 4 -44.49 32.95 26.54
C LYS A 4 -43.68 31.95 27.37
N LYS A 5 -43.33 32.34 28.61
CA LYS A 5 -43.00 31.44 29.72
C LYS A 5 -44.21 30.51 29.95
N LYS A 6 -44.10 29.26 29.53
CA LYS A 6 -44.96 28.17 30.04
C LYS A 6 -44.45 27.80 31.42
N GLU A 7 -45.15 28.24 32.45
CA GLU A 7 -45.03 27.70 33.81
C GLU A 7 -45.27 26.19 33.76
N LYS A 8 -44.21 25.40 33.97
CA LYS A 8 -44.33 23.97 34.29
C LYS A 8 -44.99 23.86 35.66
N LYS A 9 -46.31 23.66 35.69
CA LYS A 9 -47.01 23.16 36.88
C LYS A 9 -46.32 21.85 37.30
N LYS A 10 -45.73 21.85 38.49
CA LYS A 10 -45.31 20.61 39.17
C LYS A 10 -46.53 19.68 39.25
N PRO A 11 -46.43 18.39 38.90
CA PRO A 11 -47.51 17.45 39.17
C PRO A 11 -47.56 17.25 40.68
N THR A 12 -48.51 17.92 41.33
CA THR A 12 -48.93 17.63 42.70
C THR A 12 -49.43 16.20 42.74
N GLY A 13 -48.83 15.39 43.62
CA GLY A 13 -49.02 13.96 43.73
C GLY A 13 -50.49 13.54 43.76
N TRP A 14 -50.85 12.67 42.82
CA TRP A 14 -52.20 12.12 42.68
C TRP A 14 -52.45 10.90 43.60
N PHE A 15 -51.49 10.53 44.44
CA PHE A 15 -51.56 9.31 45.26
C PHE A 15 -51.32 9.51 46.77
N GLY A 16 -51.01 10.72 47.24
CA GLY A 16 -50.59 10.93 48.64
C GLY A 16 -51.74 11.09 49.64
N SER A 17 -52.58 12.12 49.48
CA SER A 17 -53.47 12.55 50.58
C SER A 17 -54.89 11.97 50.56
N SER A 18 -55.41 11.57 49.40
CA SER A 18 -56.79 11.08 49.30
C SER A 18 -56.92 9.60 49.65
N HIS A 19 -55.91 8.78 49.33
CA HIS A 19 -55.94 7.35 49.59
C HIS A 19 -55.74 7.04 51.07
N GLU A 20 -54.74 7.65 51.74
CA GLU A 20 -54.55 7.52 53.19
C GLU A 20 -55.77 7.99 53.96
N GLN A 21 -56.33 9.18 53.66
CA GLN A 21 -57.52 9.68 54.36
C GLN A 21 -58.78 8.84 54.10
N TRP A 22 -58.88 8.19 52.95
CA TRP A 22 -59.98 7.29 52.63
C TRP A 22 -59.80 5.93 53.30
N MET A 23 -58.59 5.37 53.30
CA MET A 23 -58.24 4.13 53.99
C MET A 23 -58.48 4.27 55.49
N GLU A 24 -58.04 5.37 56.11
CA GLU A 24 -58.22 5.62 57.55
C GLU A 24 -59.70 5.69 57.94
N ARG A 25 -60.54 6.33 57.12
CA ARG A 25 -62.00 6.42 57.36
C ARG A 25 -62.75 5.11 57.17
N ASN A 26 -62.27 4.24 56.29
CA ASN A 26 -62.94 2.99 55.95
C ASN A 26 -62.28 1.75 56.55
N ARG A 27 -61.18 1.92 57.31
CA ARG A 27 -60.37 0.84 57.89
C ARG A 27 -61.21 -0.15 58.70
N ALA A 28 -62.07 0.35 59.59
CA ALA A 28 -62.94 -0.49 60.43
C ALA A 28 -63.98 -1.28 59.61
N ALA A 29 -64.59 -0.66 58.60
CA ALA A 29 -65.58 -1.31 57.73
C ALA A 29 -64.93 -2.32 56.77
N LEU A 30 -63.71 -2.04 56.31
CA LEU A 30 -62.92 -2.96 55.49
C LEU A 30 -62.48 -4.18 56.30
N VAL A 31 -61.95 -3.99 57.52
CA VAL A 31 -61.58 -5.08 58.44
C VAL A 31 -62.81 -5.92 58.80
N GLU A 32 -63.96 -5.30 59.08
CA GLU A 32 -65.20 -6.03 59.37
C GLU A 32 -65.73 -6.80 58.15
N SER A 33 -65.60 -6.26 56.93
CA SER A 33 -65.95 -6.97 55.70
C SER A 33 -64.96 -8.08 55.35
N PHE A 34 -63.67 -7.90 55.67
CA PHE A 34 -62.60 -8.86 55.45
C PHE A 34 -62.75 -10.07 56.37
N LEU A 35 -63.09 -9.83 57.64
CA LEU A 35 -63.40 -10.87 58.63
C LEU A 35 -64.70 -11.63 58.29
N ARG A 36 -65.69 -10.98 57.66
CA ARG A 36 -66.94 -11.63 57.20
C ARG A 36 -66.83 -12.31 55.83
N GLY A 37 -65.92 -11.86 54.96
CA GLY A 37 -65.75 -12.33 53.59
C GLY A 37 -64.66 -13.39 53.39
N ALA A 38 -63.90 -13.73 54.43
CA ALA A 38 -62.82 -14.72 54.39
C ALA A 38 -63.26 -16.16 54.06
N THR A 39 -64.55 -16.42 53.84
CA THR A 39 -65.09 -17.74 53.50
C THR A 39 -65.56 -17.89 52.05
N ASP A 40 -65.56 -16.82 51.23
CA ASP A 40 -66.02 -16.90 49.83
C ASP A 40 -64.98 -16.35 48.84
N VAL A 41 -64.17 -17.27 48.32
CA VAL A 41 -63.06 -17.02 47.37
C VAL A 41 -63.59 -16.55 46.00
N ASP A 42 -64.89 -16.76 45.69
CA ASP A 42 -65.51 -16.42 44.40
C ASP A 42 -66.20 -15.03 44.36
N GLY A 43 -66.14 -14.28 45.47
CA GLY A 43 -66.69 -12.92 45.57
C GLY A 43 -65.87 -11.82 44.87
N ALA A 44 -66.46 -10.64 44.73
CA ALA A 44 -65.77 -9.46 44.14
C ALA A 44 -64.50 -9.04 44.92
N LEU A 45 -64.49 -9.23 46.24
CA LEU A 45 -63.33 -9.02 47.11
C LEU A 45 -62.22 -10.05 46.85
N GLY A 46 -62.56 -11.33 46.66
CA GLY A 46 -61.60 -12.37 46.28
C GLY A 46 -60.91 -12.07 44.95
N ARG A 47 -61.68 -11.66 43.92
CA ARG A 47 -61.12 -11.23 42.63
C ARG A 47 -60.21 -10.00 42.76
N LEU A 48 -60.58 -9.03 43.59
CA LEU A 48 -59.75 -7.84 43.84
C LEU A 48 -58.41 -8.21 44.50
N LEU A 49 -58.42 -9.11 45.49
CA LEU A 49 -57.22 -9.60 46.16
C LEU A 49 -56.30 -10.37 45.20
N VAL A 50 -56.87 -11.20 44.30
CA VAL A 50 -56.09 -11.87 43.25
C VAL A 50 -55.43 -10.85 42.33
N VAL A 51 -56.16 -9.84 41.84
CA VAL A 51 -55.60 -8.78 40.99
C VAL A 51 -54.48 -8.01 41.70
N LEU A 52 -54.68 -7.64 42.97
CA LEU A 52 -53.66 -6.96 43.78
C LEU A 52 -52.43 -7.84 43.98
N SER A 53 -52.61 -9.14 44.21
CA SER A 53 -51.50 -10.10 44.33
C SER A 53 -50.71 -10.25 43.02
N SER A 54 -51.39 -10.27 41.87
CA SER A 54 -50.76 -10.35 40.55
C SER A 54 -50.03 -9.06 40.19
N LEU A 55 -50.60 -7.90 40.51
CA LEU A 55 -49.95 -6.59 40.35
C LEU A 55 -48.70 -6.48 41.24
N ARG A 56 -48.80 -6.93 42.49
CA ARG A 56 -47.65 -7.01 43.40
C ARG A 56 -46.56 -7.92 42.84
N ASP A 57 -46.93 -9.10 42.35
CA ASP A 57 -45.96 -10.04 41.78
C ASP A 57 -45.28 -9.47 40.52
N LEU A 58 -46.03 -8.73 39.70
CA LEU A 58 -45.52 -8.01 38.54
C LEU A 58 -44.53 -6.90 38.94
N VAL A 59 -44.87 -6.06 39.92
CA VAL A 59 -44.00 -4.97 40.40
C VAL A 59 -42.69 -5.54 40.94
N VAL A 60 -42.74 -6.59 41.76
CA VAL A 60 -41.54 -7.22 42.33
C VAL A 60 -40.67 -7.84 41.24
N ARG A 61 -41.26 -8.60 40.30
CA ARG A 61 -40.51 -9.17 39.16
C ARG A 61 -39.89 -8.07 38.31
N SER A 62 -40.63 -7.00 38.02
CA SER A 62 -40.11 -5.87 37.24
C SER A 62 -38.97 -5.13 37.93
N GLY A 63 -38.98 -5.05 39.27
CA GLY A 63 -37.89 -4.47 40.05
C GLY A 63 -36.65 -5.36 40.06
N ASP A 64 -36.83 -6.68 40.20
CA ASP A 64 -35.75 -7.68 40.12
C ASP A 64 -35.07 -7.63 38.73
N ASP A 65 -35.86 -7.62 37.64
CA ASP A 65 -35.36 -7.53 36.26
C ASP A 65 -34.63 -6.20 35.99
N LEU A 66 -35.14 -5.10 36.55
CA LEU A 66 -34.53 -3.78 36.43
C LEU A 66 -33.21 -3.69 37.19
N ALA A 67 -33.11 -4.25 38.40
CA ALA A 67 -31.89 -4.26 39.17
C ALA A 67 -30.80 -5.11 38.51
N VAL A 68 -31.18 -6.29 37.97
CA VAL A 68 -30.27 -7.11 37.16
C VAL A 68 -29.78 -6.32 35.95
N SER A 69 -30.64 -5.60 35.25
CA SER A 69 -30.24 -4.78 34.10
C SER A 69 -29.30 -3.64 34.49
N LEU A 70 -29.57 -2.94 35.60
CA LEU A 70 -28.73 -1.88 36.16
C LEU A 70 -27.31 -2.35 36.49
N MET A 71 -27.16 -3.60 36.94
CA MET A 71 -25.85 -4.19 37.25
C MET A 71 -24.98 -4.48 36.02
N HIS A 72 -25.57 -4.68 34.83
CA HIS A 72 -24.81 -5.02 33.62
C HIS A 72 -24.38 -3.78 32.83
N PHE A 73 -25.04 -2.64 32.99
CA PHE A 73 -24.73 -1.45 32.19
C PHE A 73 -23.31 -0.88 32.38
N PRO A 74 -22.70 -0.87 33.60
CA PRO A 74 -21.32 -0.39 33.75
C PRO A 74 -20.32 -1.16 32.89
N GLU A 75 -20.46 -2.49 32.84
CA GLU A 75 -19.60 -3.37 32.03
C GLU A 75 -19.80 -3.12 30.52
N ILE A 76 -21.06 -2.91 30.09
CA ILE A 76 -21.37 -2.56 28.70
C ILE A 76 -20.76 -1.19 28.33
N LEU A 77 -20.83 -0.19 29.22
CA LEU A 77 -20.26 1.12 28.98
C LEU A 77 -18.73 1.07 28.88
N GLU A 78 -18.07 0.30 29.74
CA GLU A 78 -16.62 0.09 29.69
C GLU A 78 -16.20 -0.59 28.37
N MET A 79 -16.95 -1.60 27.91
CA MET A 79 -16.74 -2.21 26.59
C MET A 79 -16.88 -1.21 25.46
N ILE A 80 -17.90 -0.34 25.50
CA ILE A 80 -18.10 0.71 24.49
C ILE A 80 -16.91 1.68 24.49
N GLU A 81 -16.47 2.16 25.65
CA GLU A 81 -15.33 3.08 25.76
C GLU A 81 -14.03 2.47 25.20
N LYS A 82 -13.80 1.18 25.46
CA LYS A 82 -12.66 0.46 24.91
C LYS A 82 -12.71 0.40 23.38
N GLU A 83 -13.83 -0.04 22.81
CA GLU A 83 -14.04 -0.09 21.35
C GLU A 83 -13.91 1.31 20.71
N GLN A 84 -14.37 2.36 21.39
CA GLN A 84 -14.16 3.75 20.95
C GLN A 84 -12.69 4.13 20.84
N GLY A 85 -11.89 3.78 21.85
CA GLY A 85 -10.44 4.00 21.82
C GLY A 85 -9.77 3.28 20.66
N GLU A 86 -10.16 2.04 20.41
CA GLU A 86 -9.66 1.23 19.28
C GLU A 86 -10.02 1.86 17.92
N PHE A 87 -11.26 2.36 17.73
CA PHE A 87 -11.65 3.05 16.51
C PHE A 87 -10.86 4.34 16.26
N ARG A 88 -10.64 5.16 17.29
CA ARG A 88 -9.85 6.41 17.16
C ARG A 88 -8.41 6.12 16.77
N ASN A 89 -7.79 5.12 17.41
CA ASN A 89 -6.42 4.71 17.10
C ASN A 89 -6.31 4.17 15.66
N ALA A 90 -7.26 3.34 15.23
CA ALA A 90 -7.30 2.82 13.87
C ALA A 90 -7.48 3.93 12.83
N ALA A 91 -8.35 4.91 13.09
CA ALA A 91 -8.53 6.06 12.21
C ALA A 91 -7.26 6.93 12.13
N ALA A 92 -6.54 7.11 13.23
CA ALA A 92 -5.28 7.84 13.25
C ALA A 92 -4.17 7.12 12.44
N ASP A 93 -4.00 5.80 12.61
CA ASP A 93 -3.06 4.99 11.80
C ASP A 93 -3.42 5.07 10.31
N GLN A 94 -4.71 5.02 9.99
CA GLN A 94 -5.20 5.12 8.62
C GLN A 94 -4.91 6.51 8.02
N MET A 95 -5.03 7.60 8.79
CA MET A 95 -4.65 8.95 8.34
C MET A 95 -3.15 9.09 8.10
N GLU A 96 -2.31 8.49 8.95
CA GLU A 96 -0.85 8.48 8.78
C GLU A 96 -0.46 7.76 7.49
N ARG A 97 -0.99 6.54 7.28
CA ARG A 97 -0.79 5.79 6.02
C ARG A 97 -1.29 6.54 4.79
N THR A 98 -2.36 7.31 4.92
CA THR A 98 -2.89 8.14 3.83
C THR A 98 -1.91 9.24 3.45
N LYS A 99 -1.23 9.84 4.42
CA LYS A 99 -0.18 10.84 4.17
C LYS A 99 1.03 10.23 3.46
N ASP A 100 1.42 9.03 3.85
CA ASP A 100 2.50 8.29 3.18
C ASP A 100 2.11 7.96 1.73
N LEU A 101 0.89 7.48 1.49
CA LEU A 101 0.36 7.22 0.15
C LEU A 101 0.31 8.50 -0.72
N ALA A 102 -0.07 9.64 -0.14
CA ALA A 102 -0.06 10.92 -0.86
C ALA A 102 1.37 11.31 -1.28
N THR A 103 2.34 11.12 -0.38
CA THR A 103 3.76 11.38 -0.68
C THR A 103 4.27 10.48 -1.79
N VAL A 104 3.96 9.18 -1.73
CA VAL A 104 4.31 8.23 -2.80
C VAL A 104 3.66 8.61 -4.13
N ALA A 105 2.41 9.07 -4.12
CA ALA A 105 1.74 9.52 -5.33
C ALA A 105 2.43 10.75 -5.96
N GLU A 106 2.88 11.71 -5.15
CA GLU A 106 3.66 12.88 -5.61
C GLU A 106 5.01 12.44 -6.21
N GLU A 107 5.71 11.49 -5.58
CA GLU A 107 6.96 10.94 -6.12
C GLU A 107 6.75 10.21 -7.44
N LEU A 108 5.68 9.41 -7.55
CA LEU A 108 5.32 8.71 -8.79
C LEU A 108 4.94 9.68 -9.91
N ASP A 109 4.23 10.77 -9.59
CA ASP A 109 3.90 11.83 -10.55
C ASP A 109 5.17 12.49 -11.12
N ALA A 110 6.15 12.78 -10.25
CA ALA A 110 7.45 13.30 -10.70
C ALA A 110 8.20 12.32 -11.62
N VAL A 111 8.16 11.01 -11.30
CA VAL A 111 8.73 9.96 -12.15
C VAL A 111 8.00 9.88 -13.49
N ALA A 112 6.67 9.94 -13.51
CA ALA A 112 5.87 9.93 -14.73
C ALA A 112 6.23 11.12 -15.64
N HIS A 113 6.39 12.33 -15.07
CA HIS A 113 6.85 13.51 -15.80
C HIS A 113 8.27 13.37 -16.37
N GLU A 114 9.18 12.70 -15.65
CA GLU A 114 10.53 12.44 -16.16
C GLU A 114 10.51 11.42 -17.32
N ILE A 115 9.67 10.38 -17.23
CA ILE A 115 9.44 9.42 -18.32
C ILE A 115 8.88 10.13 -19.55
N ALA A 116 7.85 10.99 -19.39
CA ALA A 116 7.27 11.77 -20.48
C ALA A 116 8.33 12.63 -21.19
N ARG A 117 9.20 13.31 -20.43
CA ARG A 117 10.33 14.08 -20.99
C ARG A 117 11.37 13.18 -21.66
N GLY A 118 11.58 11.97 -21.16
CA GLY A 118 12.43 10.95 -21.79
C GLY A 118 11.87 10.49 -23.13
N LEU A 119 10.56 10.24 -23.22
CA LEU A 119 9.87 9.87 -24.46
C LEU A 119 10.00 10.95 -25.53
N GLU A 120 9.82 12.22 -25.16
CA GLU A 120 9.95 13.34 -26.11
C GLU A 120 11.38 13.46 -26.65
N ARG A 121 12.39 13.35 -25.77
CA ARG A 121 13.80 13.29 -26.18
C ARG A 121 14.09 12.10 -27.09
N GLY A 122 13.53 10.93 -26.77
CA GLY A 122 13.64 9.74 -27.60
C GLY A 122 13.06 9.95 -29.00
N ARG A 123 11.85 10.53 -29.09
CA ARG A 123 11.19 10.84 -30.37
C ARG A 123 12.00 11.82 -31.22
N ALA A 124 12.48 12.91 -30.61
CA ALA A 124 13.32 13.89 -31.30
C ALA A 124 14.64 13.28 -31.81
N SER A 125 15.25 12.38 -31.03
CA SER A 125 16.46 11.66 -31.42
C SER A 125 16.21 10.69 -32.57
N ALA A 126 15.11 9.91 -32.52
CA ALA A 126 14.72 9.00 -33.58
C ALA A 126 14.42 9.75 -34.90
N GLU A 127 13.75 10.90 -34.82
CA GLU A 127 13.49 11.76 -35.99
C GLU A 127 14.77 12.34 -36.59
N SER A 128 15.69 12.82 -35.73
CA SER A 128 17.00 13.32 -36.18
C SER A 128 17.81 12.21 -36.86
N ALA A 129 17.78 10.99 -36.32
CA ALA A 129 18.45 9.83 -36.90
C ALA A 129 17.81 9.39 -38.24
N ARG A 130 16.48 9.48 -38.38
CA ARG A 130 15.78 9.28 -39.67
C ARG A 130 16.21 10.29 -40.72
N SER A 131 16.18 11.57 -40.38
CA SER A 131 16.56 12.66 -41.29
C SER A 131 18.03 12.54 -41.71
N GLY A 132 18.92 12.27 -40.76
CA GLY A 132 20.33 11.98 -41.03
C GLY A 132 20.51 10.76 -41.94
N GLY A 133 19.79 9.67 -41.67
CA GLY A 133 19.78 8.47 -42.52
C GLY A 133 19.31 8.75 -43.95
N ALA A 134 18.25 9.55 -44.13
CA ALA A 134 17.75 9.95 -45.44
C ALA A 134 18.80 10.78 -46.21
N SER A 135 19.47 11.72 -45.53
CA SER A 135 20.52 12.55 -46.12
C SER A 135 21.73 11.70 -46.55
N ILE A 136 22.13 10.72 -45.73
CA ILE A 136 23.18 9.77 -46.11
C ILE A 136 22.73 8.90 -47.28
N SER A 137 21.47 8.43 -47.30
CA SER A 137 20.96 7.62 -48.41
C SER A 137 20.94 8.40 -49.74
N GLU A 138 20.59 9.68 -49.71
CA GLU A 138 20.70 10.56 -50.88
C GLU A 138 22.17 10.72 -51.30
N GLY A 139 23.06 10.95 -50.33
CA GLY A 139 24.51 10.98 -50.55
C GLY A 139 25.05 9.70 -51.21
N ILE A 140 24.60 8.53 -50.75
CA ILE A 140 24.93 7.23 -51.36
C ILE A 140 24.42 7.15 -52.80
N GLY A 141 23.21 7.64 -53.09
CA GLY A 141 22.70 7.69 -54.46
C GLY A 141 23.57 8.56 -55.39
N ASN A 142 24.01 9.71 -54.91
CA ASN A 142 24.93 10.60 -55.62
C ASN A 142 26.30 9.92 -55.82
N ILE A 143 26.83 9.27 -54.78
CA ILE A 143 28.09 8.52 -54.88
C ILE A 143 27.95 7.34 -55.84
N HIS A 144 26.85 6.59 -55.85
CA HIS A 144 26.62 5.52 -56.82
C HIS A 144 26.68 6.02 -58.26
N THR A 145 26.05 7.17 -58.50
CA THR A 145 26.08 7.83 -59.82
C THR A 145 27.52 8.21 -60.19
N LEU A 146 28.27 8.77 -59.24
CA LEU A 146 29.68 9.11 -59.41
C LEU A 146 30.54 7.86 -59.65
N THR A 147 30.40 6.82 -58.84
CA THR A 147 31.10 5.54 -58.95
C THR A 147 30.81 4.85 -60.28
N ARG A 148 29.56 4.89 -60.76
CA ARG A 148 29.21 4.36 -62.09
C ARG A 148 29.90 5.16 -63.21
N SER A 149 29.95 6.49 -63.08
CA SER A 149 30.71 7.35 -64.01
C SER A 149 32.23 7.08 -63.93
N ILE A 150 32.78 6.88 -62.73
CA ILE A 150 34.20 6.52 -62.52
C ILE A 150 34.46 5.14 -63.13
N ALA A 151 33.62 4.14 -62.89
CA ALA A 151 33.79 2.81 -63.47
C ALA A 151 33.77 2.82 -65.00
N ASP A 152 32.86 3.60 -65.61
CA ASP A 152 32.80 3.79 -67.07
C ASP A 152 34.07 4.51 -67.59
N ARG A 153 34.55 5.53 -66.86
CA ARG A 153 35.84 6.17 -67.17
C ARG A 153 37.02 5.23 -67.00
N SER A 154 37.08 4.42 -65.95
CA SER A 154 38.13 3.45 -65.69
C SER A 154 38.10 2.31 -66.72
N GLN A 155 36.93 1.93 -67.22
CA GLN A 155 36.79 1.00 -68.35
C GLN A 155 37.40 1.61 -69.62
N ARG A 156 37.09 2.88 -69.91
CA ARG A 156 37.70 3.60 -71.05
C ARG A 156 39.20 3.75 -70.87
N ILE A 157 39.68 4.10 -69.68
CA ILE A 157 41.12 4.20 -69.37
C ILE A 157 41.79 2.84 -69.51
N ARG A 158 41.20 1.74 -69.02
CA ARG A 158 41.72 0.38 -69.25
C ARG A 158 41.84 0.08 -70.73
N SER A 159 40.81 0.35 -71.52
CA SER A 159 40.86 0.14 -72.97
C SER A 159 41.93 1.01 -73.65
N ILE A 160 42.08 2.26 -73.22
CA ILE A 160 43.14 3.16 -73.70
C ILE A 160 44.50 2.61 -73.28
N ASN A 161 44.66 2.12 -72.05
CA ASN A 161 45.92 1.58 -71.55
C ASN A 161 46.29 0.25 -72.19
N ASP A 162 45.33 -0.61 -72.50
CA ASP A 162 45.58 -1.85 -73.24
C ASP A 162 46.05 -1.53 -74.67
N SER A 163 45.35 -0.61 -75.35
CA SER A 163 45.74 -0.13 -76.68
C SER A 163 47.12 0.53 -76.64
N LEU A 164 47.33 1.44 -75.69
CA LEU A 164 48.57 2.17 -75.54
C LEU A 164 49.71 1.24 -75.13
N GLY A 165 49.45 0.23 -74.29
CA GLY A 165 50.41 -0.81 -73.94
C GLY A 165 50.83 -1.63 -75.15
N HIS A 166 49.90 -1.91 -76.07
CA HIS A 166 50.21 -2.55 -77.34
C HIS A 166 51.07 -1.65 -78.24
N GLU A 167 50.72 -0.37 -78.36
CA GLU A 167 51.53 0.62 -79.10
C GLU A 167 52.90 0.81 -78.46
N MET A 168 52.98 0.86 -77.13
CA MET A 168 54.21 0.99 -76.34
C MET A 168 55.12 -0.22 -76.53
N HIS A 169 54.57 -1.42 -76.60
CA HIS A 169 55.35 -2.62 -76.88
C HIS A 169 55.98 -2.54 -78.26
N GLY A 170 55.20 -2.11 -79.27
CA GLY A 170 55.72 -1.87 -80.61
C GLY A 170 56.79 -0.77 -80.64
N LEU A 171 56.55 0.35 -79.94
CA LEU A 171 57.50 1.45 -79.79
C LEU A 171 58.77 1.02 -79.06
N GLY A 172 58.66 0.17 -78.04
CA GLY A 172 59.80 -0.38 -77.31
C GLY A 172 60.70 -1.24 -78.19
N GLU A 173 60.12 -2.05 -79.09
CA GLU A 173 60.89 -2.80 -80.08
C GLU A 173 61.55 -1.88 -81.11
N VAL A 174 60.86 -0.82 -81.55
CA VAL A 174 61.46 0.22 -82.41
C VAL A 174 62.60 0.95 -81.69
N LEU A 175 62.43 1.32 -80.42
CA LEU A 175 63.44 2.01 -79.62
C LEU A 175 64.68 1.14 -79.41
N LYS A 176 64.52 -0.16 -79.14
CA LYS A 176 65.67 -1.11 -79.08
C LYS A 176 66.43 -1.17 -80.40
N GLU A 177 65.72 -1.17 -81.52
CA GLU A 177 66.38 -1.17 -82.83
C GLU A 177 67.08 0.19 -83.09
N VAL A 178 66.46 1.31 -82.71
CA VAL A 178 67.10 2.64 -82.77
C VAL A 178 68.31 2.72 -81.85
N GLU A 179 68.25 2.17 -80.64
CA GLU A 179 69.37 2.12 -79.68
C GLU A 179 70.54 1.32 -80.27
N LYS A 180 70.26 0.15 -80.84
CA LYS A 180 71.24 -0.67 -81.56
C LYS A 180 71.85 0.05 -82.75
N GLN A 181 71.04 0.75 -83.55
CA GLN A 181 71.55 1.56 -84.67
C GLN A 181 72.39 2.75 -84.17
N THR A 182 71.98 3.39 -83.08
CA THR A 182 72.68 4.51 -82.46
C THR A 182 74.06 4.05 -81.95
N GLU A 183 74.14 2.87 -81.33
CA GLU A 183 75.41 2.26 -80.90
C GLU A 183 76.31 1.89 -82.09
N GLN A 184 75.73 1.40 -83.19
CA GLN A 184 76.49 1.17 -84.44
C GLN A 184 77.05 2.47 -85.02
N VAL A 185 76.24 3.54 -85.07
CA VAL A 185 76.66 4.86 -85.57
C VAL A 185 77.74 5.47 -84.67
N LYS A 186 77.64 5.28 -83.35
CA LYS A 186 78.66 5.65 -82.38
C LYS A 186 79.99 4.95 -82.67
N GLY A 187 79.97 3.63 -82.83
CA GLY A 187 81.14 2.85 -83.19
C GLY A 187 81.75 3.28 -84.53
N LEU A 188 80.91 3.57 -85.54
CA LEU A 188 81.36 4.12 -86.82
C LEU A 188 81.97 5.52 -86.67
N SER A 189 81.40 6.38 -85.84
CA SER A 189 81.91 7.73 -85.58
C SER A 189 83.26 7.67 -84.88
N GLU A 190 83.43 6.79 -83.89
CA GLU A 190 84.70 6.56 -83.20
C GLU A 190 85.76 5.98 -84.14
N GLN A 191 85.40 4.99 -84.98
CA GLN A 191 86.30 4.46 -86.00
C GLN A 191 86.70 5.51 -87.03
N THR A 192 85.74 6.32 -87.49
CA THR A 192 85.99 7.41 -88.46
C THR A 192 86.89 8.48 -87.84
N ASN A 193 86.68 8.82 -86.57
CA ASN A 193 87.54 9.75 -85.84
C ASN A 193 88.96 9.19 -85.66
N MET A 194 89.10 7.90 -85.37
CA MET A 194 90.41 7.23 -85.29
C MET A 194 91.13 7.19 -86.64
N LEU A 195 90.40 6.92 -87.74
CA LEU A 195 90.94 6.96 -89.10
C LEU A 195 91.36 8.38 -89.50
N ALA A 196 90.56 9.38 -89.16
CA ALA A 196 90.86 10.79 -89.38
C ALA A 196 92.10 11.23 -88.59
N LEU A 197 92.21 10.84 -87.31
CA LEU A 197 93.37 11.10 -86.48
C LEU A 197 94.64 10.48 -87.07
N ASN A 198 94.58 9.22 -87.50
CA ASN A 198 95.69 8.54 -88.16
C ASN A 198 96.08 9.25 -89.48
N ALA A 199 95.10 9.74 -90.24
CA ALA A 199 95.34 10.52 -91.45
C ALA A 199 95.95 11.91 -91.17
N SER A 200 95.51 12.61 -90.11
CA SER A 200 96.10 13.89 -89.68
C SER A 200 97.56 13.69 -89.21
N ILE A 201 97.86 12.58 -88.51
CA ILE A 201 99.24 12.22 -88.12
C ILE A 201 100.13 12.01 -89.36
N GLU A 202 99.66 11.23 -90.34
CA GLU A 202 100.45 10.93 -91.53
C GLU A 202 100.58 12.15 -92.46
N ALA A 203 99.56 13.01 -92.52
CA ALA A 203 99.61 14.30 -93.21
C ALA A 203 100.62 15.26 -92.57
N ALA A 204 100.69 15.33 -91.23
CA ALA A 204 101.70 16.09 -90.52
C ALA A 204 103.12 15.54 -90.77
N ARG A 205 103.25 14.22 -90.93
CA ARG A 205 104.51 13.52 -91.24
C ARG A 205 105.06 13.82 -92.64
N ALA A 206 104.18 14.11 -93.60
CA ALA A 206 104.52 14.48 -94.98
C ALA A 206 104.94 15.96 -95.17
N GLY A 207 104.88 16.79 -94.12
CA GLY A 207 105.30 18.20 -94.16
C GLY A 207 104.48 19.06 -95.12
N GLU A 208 105.12 19.92 -95.91
CA GLU A 208 104.46 20.86 -96.84
C GLU A 208 103.57 20.17 -97.90
N TYR A 209 103.90 18.94 -98.30
CA TYR A 209 103.12 18.17 -99.29
C TYR A 209 101.86 17.52 -98.71
N GLY A 210 101.75 17.43 -97.39
CA GLY A 210 100.59 16.85 -96.68
C GLY A 210 99.49 17.84 -96.34
N HIS A 211 99.68 19.14 -96.61
CA HIS A 211 98.83 20.21 -96.08
C HIS A 211 97.36 20.08 -96.50
N GLY A 212 97.08 19.72 -97.75
CA GLY A 212 95.71 19.47 -98.22
C GLY A 212 95.05 18.25 -97.58
N PHE A 213 95.82 17.21 -97.27
CA PHE A 213 95.32 16.02 -96.57
C PHE A 213 95.06 16.29 -95.08
N ALA A 214 95.86 17.13 -94.44
CA ALA A 214 95.65 17.54 -93.05
C ALA A 214 94.31 18.28 -92.88
N VAL A 215 93.99 19.22 -93.79
CA VAL A 215 92.71 19.96 -93.76
C VAL A 215 91.51 19.02 -93.93
N VAL A 216 91.61 18.02 -94.80
CA VAL A 216 90.54 17.02 -94.99
C VAL A 216 90.42 16.12 -93.77
N ALA A 217 91.54 15.65 -93.21
CA ALA A 217 91.53 14.79 -92.04
C ALA A 217 90.96 15.49 -90.79
N ASP A 218 91.30 16.76 -90.55
CA ASP A 218 90.70 17.57 -89.49
C ASP A 218 89.20 17.80 -89.72
N GLY A 219 88.78 18.03 -90.97
CA GLY A 219 87.35 18.12 -91.33
C GLY A 219 86.57 16.83 -91.12
N VAL A 220 87.18 15.66 -91.38
CA VAL A 220 86.57 14.34 -91.11
C VAL A 220 86.53 14.06 -89.61
N SER A 221 87.56 14.45 -88.84
CA SER A 221 87.56 14.33 -87.38
C SER A 221 86.47 15.20 -86.74
N ASP A 222 86.30 16.45 -87.21
CA ASP A 222 85.23 17.34 -86.76
C ASP A 222 83.84 16.78 -87.11
N LEU A 223 83.67 16.18 -88.28
CA LEU A 223 82.42 15.52 -88.68
C LEU A 223 82.11 14.30 -87.79
N ALA A 224 83.13 13.49 -87.48
CA ALA A 224 83.01 12.34 -86.60
C ALA A 224 82.69 12.75 -85.15
N ALA A 225 83.29 13.84 -84.65
CA ALA A 225 82.99 14.42 -83.35
C ALA A 225 81.53 14.91 -83.27
N LYS A 226 81.05 15.65 -84.30
CA LYS A 226 79.65 16.08 -84.42
C LYS A 226 78.67 14.90 -84.47
N SER A 227 79.05 13.82 -85.16
CA SER A 227 78.26 12.58 -85.20
C SER A 227 78.16 11.91 -83.82
N SER A 228 79.26 11.83 -83.07
CA SER A 228 79.26 11.33 -81.69
C SER A 228 78.39 12.19 -80.75
N GLU A 229 78.41 13.51 -80.93
CA GLU A 229 77.56 14.42 -80.17
C GLU A 229 76.06 14.23 -80.49
N ALA A 230 75.72 14.00 -81.76
CA ALA A 230 74.35 13.68 -82.18
C ALA A 230 73.86 12.36 -81.59
N VAL A 231 74.69 11.31 -81.59
CA VAL A 231 74.41 10.02 -80.93
C VAL A 231 74.10 10.23 -79.44
N LYS A 232 74.91 11.00 -78.72
CA LYS A 232 74.67 11.31 -77.29
C LYS A 232 73.35 12.05 -77.07
N SER A 233 72.88 12.83 -78.04
CA SER A 233 71.57 13.48 -77.96
C SER A 233 70.43 12.48 -78.16
N ILE A 234 70.61 11.49 -79.04
CA ILE A 234 69.65 10.41 -79.25
C ILE A 234 69.56 9.52 -78.00
N GLU A 235 70.69 9.09 -77.43
CA GLU A 235 70.73 8.31 -76.19
C GLU A 235 69.94 9.00 -75.05
N ARG A 236 70.13 10.32 -74.88
CA ARG A 236 69.37 11.12 -73.90
C ARG A 236 67.86 11.15 -74.18
N ALA A 237 67.47 11.21 -75.45
CA ALA A 237 66.05 11.17 -75.84
C ALA A 237 65.42 9.79 -75.57
N LEU A 238 66.16 8.70 -75.83
CA LEU A 238 65.74 7.32 -75.53
C LEU A 238 65.53 7.13 -74.02
N GLU A 239 66.48 7.57 -73.18
CA GLU A 239 66.33 7.53 -71.73
C GLU A 239 65.13 8.35 -71.22
N SER A 240 64.85 9.50 -71.85
CA SER A 240 63.69 10.32 -71.50
C SER A 240 62.38 9.62 -71.85
N MET A 241 62.31 8.93 -72.99
CA MET A 241 61.14 8.15 -73.39
C MET A 241 60.88 6.97 -72.45
N ASN A 242 61.91 6.19 -72.08
CA ASN A 242 61.75 5.08 -71.15
C ASN A 242 61.20 5.54 -69.79
N ARG A 243 61.72 6.65 -69.25
CA ARG A 243 61.21 7.22 -67.99
C ARG A 243 59.74 7.64 -68.08
N GLN A 244 59.31 8.14 -69.24
CA GLN A 244 57.90 8.51 -69.45
C GLN A 244 56.98 7.28 -69.47
N PHE A 245 57.45 6.15 -70.01
CA PHE A 245 56.69 4.89 -70.01
C PHE A 245 56.51 4.31 -68.60
N GLU A 246 57.58 4.26 -67.80
CA GLU A 246 57.50 3.79 -66.42
C GLU A 246 56.54 4.65 -65.59
N SER A 247 56.66 5.98 -65.70
CA SER A 247 55.77 6.93 -65.01
C SER A 247 54.30 6.78 -65.41
N TRP A 248 54.02 6.37 -66.64
CA TRP A 248 52.66 6.14 -67.10
C TRP A 248 52.08 4.84 -66.52
N ALA A 249 52.85 3.75 -66.56
CA ALA A 249 52.41 2.45 -66.03
C ALA A 249 52.08 2.53 -64.54
N ASP A 250 52.89 3.27 -63.78
CA ASP A 250 52.67 3.50 -62.35
C ASP A 250 51.36 4.27 -62.08
N ARG A 251 51.10 5.34 -62.85
CA ARG A 251 49.85 6.12 -62.76
C ARG A 251 48.60 5.29 -63.08
N ALA A 252 48.71 4.39 -64.06
CA ALA A 252 47.61 3.50 -64.44
C ALA A 252 47.21 2.53 -63.31
N VAL A 253 48.21 1.95 -62.62
CA VAL A 253 47.98 1.06 -61.47
C VAL A 253 47.39 1.84 -60.30
N GLY A 254 47.92 3.04 -60.01
CA GLY A 254 47.39 3.91 -58.95
C GLY A 254 45.90 4.26 -59.13
N GLN A 255 45.49 4.64 -60.35
CA GLN A 255 44.08 4.93 -60.66
C GLN A 255 43.14 3.73 -60.44
N MET A 256 43.61 2.51 -60.71
CA MET A 256 42.82 1.29 -60.47
C MET A 256 42.66 1.01 -58.97
N GLN A 257 43.70 1.24 -58.17
CA GLN A 257 43.62 1.10 -56.71
C GLN A 257 42.64 2.10 -56.11
N GLU A 258 42.72 3.38 -56.48
CA GLU A 258 41.77 4.42 -56.02
C GLU A 258 40.31 4.04 -56.32
N THR A 259 40.04 3.49 -57.51
CA THR A 259 38.68 3.06 -57.88
C THR A 259 38.17 1.93 -56.97
N ASN A 260 39.03 0.98 -56.62
CA ASN A 260 38.67 -0.12 -55.72
C ASN A 260 38.40 0.35 -54.29
N GLU A 261 39.20 1.31 -53.80
CA GLU A 261 39.00 1.92 -52.48
C GLU A 261 37.68 2.71 -52.39
N ILE A 262 37.32 3.44 -53.46
CA ILE A 262 36.03 4.11 -53.57
C ILE A 262 34.88 3.09 -53.48
N ASN A 263 34.95 1.99 -54.25
CA ASN A 263 33.93 0.94 -54.21
C ASN A 263 33.76 0.33 -52.81
N ALA A 264 34.86 0.06 -52.11
CA ALA A 264 34.82 -0.47 -50.75
C ALA A 264 34.18 0.53 -49.76
N SER A 265 34.46 1.82 -49.95
CA SER A 265 33.89 2.91 -49.15
C SER A 265 32.37 3.02 -49.33
N VAL A 266 31.87 2.89 -50.58
CA VAL A 266 30.44 2.87 -50.88
C VAL A 266 29.72 1.74 -50.16
N GLN A 267 30.25 0.52 -50.24
CA GLN A 267 29.67 -0.64 -49.53
C GLN A 267 29.71 -0.48 -48.01
N GLY A 268 30.70 0.25 -47.49
CA GLY A 268 30.76 0.64 -46.08
C GLY A 268 29.60 1.58 -45.69
N LEU A 269 29.34 2.61 -46.51
CA LEU A 269 28.26 3.56 -46.29
C LEU A 269 26.87 2.91 -46.37
N GLU A 270 26.66 1.99 -47.31
CA GLU A 270 25.39 1.23 -47.42
C GLU A 270 25.08 0.45 -46.14
N ARG A 271 26.09 -0.25 -45.59
CA ARG A 271 25.95 -0.96 -44.31
C ARG A 271 25.65 -0.03 -43.14
N ILE A 272 26.22 1.18 -43.14
CA ILE A 272 25.92 2.20 -42.11
C ILE A 272 24.47 2.66 -42.20
N VAL A 273 23.94 2.91 -43.41
CA VAL A 273 22.54 3.32 -43.59
C VAL A 273 21.57 2.21 -43.21
N GLU A 274 21.85 0.97 -43.60
CA GLU A 274 21.03 -0.18 -43.21
C GLU A 274 21.02 -0.38 -41.68
N GLY A 275 22.20 -0.31 -41.05
CA GLY A 275 22.34 -0.36 -39.60
C GLY A 275 21.57 0.77 -38.90
N ASN A 276 21.73 2.01 -39.35
CA ASN A 276 21.02 3.16 -38.79
C ASN A 276 19.50 3.01 -38.93
N THR A 277 19.01 2.54 -40.08
CA THR A 277 17.57 2.27 -40.30
C THR A 277 17.03 1.23 -39.33
N LYS A 278 17.80 0.17 -39.07
CA LYS A 278 17.43 -0.86 -38.09
C LYS A 278 17.40 -0.29 -36.67
N SER A 279 18.45 0.43 -36.25
CA SER A 279 18.52 1.06 -34.93
C SER A 279 17.38 2.05 -34.69
N VAL A 280 17.02 2.86 -35.70
CA VAL A 280 15.86 3.76 -35.63
C VAL A 280 14.55 3.01 -35.39
N LYS A 281 14.34 1.86 -36.06
CA LYS A 281 13.14 1.04 -35.84
C LYS A 281 13.10 0.45 -34.43
N GLU A 282 14.24 -0.01 -33.92
CA GLU A 282 14.35 -0.53 -32.55
C GLU A 282 14.05 0.56 -31.51
N VAL A 283 14.62 1.77 -31.69
CA VAL A 283 14.34 2.93 -30.84
C VAL A 283 12.86 3.31 -30.89
N GLN A 284 12.22 3.29 -32.07
CA GLN A 284 10.80 3.59 -32.19
C GLN A 284 9.94 2.57 -31.44
N ALA A 285 10.22 1.28 -31.59
CA ALA A 285 9.50 0.23 -30.86
C ALA A 285 9.66 0.38 -29.34
N GLN A 286 10.85 0.79 -28.87
CA GLN A 286 11.09 1.05 -27.46
C GLN A 286 10.31 2.28 -26.96
N ILE A 287 10.24 3.35 -27.75
CA ILE A 287 9.42 4.55 -27.44
C ILE A 287 7.93 4.17 -27.32
N ASP A 288 7.43 3.34 -28.24
CA ASP A 288 6.04 2.92 -28.23
C ASP A 288 5.74 2.10 -26.96
N ALA A 289 6.57 1.11 -26.64
CA ALA A 289 6.45 0.31 -25.41
C ALA A 289 6.57 1.16 -24.13
N SER A 290 7.48 2.14 -24.09
CA SER A 290 7.59 3.07 -22.97
C SER A 290 6.41 4.03 -22.86
N THR A 291 5.75 4.35 -23.98
CA THR A 291 4.51 5.15 -23.98
C THR A 291 3.37 4.38 -23.33
N ASP A 292 3.22 3.09 -23.65
CA ASP A 292 2.19 2.25 -23.03
C ASP A 292 2.39 2.14 -21.51
N LEU A 293 3.63 1.91 -21.07
CA LEU A 293 3.98 1.87 -19.64
C LEU A 293 3.73 3.21 -18.94
N TYR A 294 4.00 4.33 -19.62
CA TYR A 294 3.71 5.67 -19.09
C TYR A 294 2.20 5.88 -18.86
N LEU A 295 1.36 5.49 -19.83
CA LEU A 295 -0.09 5.61 -19.71
C LEU A 295 -0.65 4.73 -18.57
N GLU A 296 -0.10 3.54 -18.39
CA GLU A 296 -0.50 2.67 -17.28
C GLU A 296 -0.05 3.23 -15.92
N LEU A 297 1.16 3.79 -15.83
CA LEU A 297 1.63 4.46 -14.61
C LEU A 297 0.75 5.68 -14.26
N ASP A 298 0.41 6.52 -15.24
CA ASP A 298 -0.46 7.68 -15.06
C ASP A 298 -1.85 7.28 -14.52
N ALA A 299 -2.45 6.22 -15.09
CA ALA A 299 -3.70 5.67 -14.60
C ALA A 299 -3.60 5.13 -13.15
N GLN A 300 -2.48 4.48 -12.80
CA GLN A 300 -2.25 3.99 -11.44
C GLN A 300 -2.11 5.15 -10.43
N ILE A 301 -1.40 6.23 -10.80
CA ILE A 301 -1.28 7.43 -9.96
C ILE A 301 -2.66 8.04 -9.70
N HIS A 302 -3.50 8.13 -10.74
CA HIS A 302 -4.87 8.61 -10.59
C HIS A 302 -5.71 7.75 -9.63
N GLU A 303 -5.61 6.42 -9.71
CA GLU A 303 -6.35 5.52 -8.82
C GLU A 303 -5.81 5.54 -7.38
N ILE A 304 -4.50 5.70 -7.18
CA ILE A 304 -3.89 5.90 -5.85
C ILE A 304 -4.45 7.20 -5.25
N ASN A 305 -4.41 8.32 -5.97
CA ASN A 305 -4.93 9.60 -5.47
C ASN A 305 -6.40 9.51 -5.06
N LYS A 306 -7.23 8.86 -5.88
CA LYS A 306 -8.64 8.61 -5.56
C LYS A 306 -8.80 7.74 -4.32
N THR A 307 -8.02 6.65 -4.21
CA THR A 307 -8.05 5.74 -3.06
C THR A 307 -7.61 6.46 -1.78
N THR A 308 -6.55 7.26 -1.84
CA THR A 308 -6.06 8.11 -0.75
C THR A 308 -7.15 9.07 -0.26
N SER A 309 -7.88 9.73 -1.17
CA SER A 309 -9.00 10.60 -0.80
C SER A 309 -10.13 9.82 -0.10
N LEU A 310 -10.53 8.67 -0.64
CA LEU A 310 -11.58 7.83 -0.05
C LEU A 310 -11.21 7.33 1.35
N ILE A 311 -9.93 6.95 1.54
CA ILE A 311 -9.42 6.51 2.83
C ILE A 311 -9.43 7.68 3.83
N SER A 312 -9.00 8.88 3.41
CA SER A 312 -9.03 10.08 4.25
C SER A 312 -10.45 10.40 4.73
N ASP A 313 -11.42 10.42 3.81
CA ASP A 313 -12.83 10.66 4.11
C ASP A 313 -13.39 9.58 5.04
N SER A 314 -13.03 8.32 4.83
CA SER A 314 -13.44 7.21 5.70
C SER A 314 -12.89 7.37 7.11
N ALA A 315 -11.62 7.75 7.27
CA ALA A 315 -11.02 7.98 8.58
C ALA A 315 -11.68 9.15 9.33
N GLN A 316 -12.02 10.23 8.62
CA GLN A 316 -12.79 11.35 9.20
C GLN A 316 -14.20 10.92 9.64
N GLN A 317 -14.88 10.10 8.83
CA GLN A 317 -16.19 9.57 9.20
C GLN A 317 -16.13 8.63 10.41
N ILE A 318 -15.08 7.80 10.52
CA ILE A 318 -14.87 6.95 11.70
C ILE A 318 -14.70 7.81 12.95
N ASN A 319 -13.86 8.85 12.89
CA ASN A 319 -13.68 9.78 14.01
C ASN A 319 -14.99 10.49 14.40
N ALA A 320 -15.76 10.98 13.44
CA ALA A 320 -17.05 11.62 13.72
C ALA A 320 -18.07 10.65 14.34
N ARG A 321 -18.09 9.39 13.88
CA ARG A 321 -18.94 8.34 14.47
C ARG A 321 -18.47 7.97 15.87
N ALA A 322 -17.16 7.98 16.11
CA ALA A 322 -16.61 7.70 17.42
C ALA A 322 -17.03 8.77 18.44
N ASP A 323 -16.94 10.05 18.06
CA ASP A 323 -17.41 11.16 18.91
C ASP A 323 -18.93 11.06 19.19
N TYR A 324 -19.74 10.67 18.19
CA TYR A 324 -21.19 10.44 18.39
C TYR A 324 -21.47 9.29 19.37
N ILE A 325 -20.75 8.18 19.27
CA ILE A 325 -20.94 7.04 20.19
C ILE A 325 -20.49 7.42 21.61
N HIS A 326 -19.43 8.22 21.75
CA HIS A 326 -19.00 8.74 23.05
C HIS A 326 -20.10 9.60 23.70
N GLU A 327 -20.72 10.52 22.96
CA GLU A 327 -21.84 11.33 23.45
C GLU A 327 -23.05 10.45 23.83
N ALA A 328 -23.36 9.43 23.02
CA ALA A 328 -24.44 8.49 23.33
C ALA A 328 -24.16 7.67 24.61
N ALA A 329 -22.92 7.23 24.82
CA ALA A 329 -22.49 6.52 26.01
C ALA A 329 -22.63 7.40 27.27
N ASP A 330 -22.27 8.68 27.17
CA ASP A 330 -22.44 9.67 28.25
C ASP A 330 -23.93 9.89 28.57
N HIS A 331 -24.80 9.95 27.56
CA HIS A 331 -26.24 10.02 27.77
C HIS A 331 -26.78 8.78 28.47
N ILE A 332 -26.40 7.59 28.04
CA ILE A 332 -26.79 6.32 28.68
C ILE A 332 -26.33 6.29 30.13
N ARG A 333 -25.08 6.66 30.42
CA ARG A 333 -24.53 6.73 31.78
C ARG A 333 -25.37 7.64 32.68
N ASN A 334 -25.74 8.81 32.17
CA ASN A 334 -26.58 9.76 32.91
C ASN A 334 -28.00 9.22 33.16
N ASP A 335 -28.60 8.55 32.19
CA ASP A 335 -29.95 7.99 32.33
C ASP A 335 -29.98 6.79 33.27
N ILE A 336 -28.96 5.94 33.27
CA ILE A 336 -28.77 4.88 34.26
C ILE A 336 -28.68 5.47 35.67
N GLY A 337 -27.88 6.52 35.87
CA GLY A 337 -27.77 7.19 37.17
C GLY A 337 -29.10 7.76 37.67
N LYS A 338 -29.95 8.29 36.78
CA LYS A 338 -31.31 8.74 37.14
C LYS A 338 -32.22 7.57 37.49
N LEU A 339 -32.18 6.49 36.69
CA LEU A 339 -33.00 5.29 36.93
C LEU A 339 -32.66 4.65 38.27
N ASP A 340 -31.37 4.52 38.59
CA ASP A 340 -30.91 4.04 39.89
C ASP A 340 -31.49 4.89 41.04
N GLY A 341 -31.42 6.22 40.94
CA GLY A 341 -32.04 7.13 41.91
C GLY A 341 -33.56 6.97 42.04
N MET A 342 -34.27 6.77 40.93
CA MET A 342 -35.73 6.55 40.93
C MET A 342 -36.13 5.20 41.54
N VAL A 343 -35.34 4.14 41.28
CA VAL A 343 -35.53 2.82 41.87
C VAL A 343 -35.34 2.90 43.37
N ASN A 344 -34.24 3.51 43.83
CA ASN A 344 -33.96 3.71 45.25
C ASN A 344 -35.11 4.44 45.97
N GLN A 345 -35.62 5.53 45.39
CA GLN A 345 -36.75 6.27 45.96
C GLN A 345 -38.06 5.44 46.00
N SER A 346 -38.27 4.56 45.02
CA SER A 346 -39.47 3.73 44.94
C SER A 346 -39.42 2.59 45.96
N VAL A 347 -38.25 1.95 46.10
CA VAL A 347 -37.99 0.93 47.12
C VAL A 347 -38.15 1.49 48.52
N GLU A 348 -37.61 2.69 48.80
CA GLU A 348 -37.75 3.35 50.10
C GLU A 348 -39.21 3.55 50.51
N LYS A 349 -40.07 4.02 49.58
CA LYS A 349 -41.51 4.22 49.84
C LYS A 349 -42.26 2.92 50.09
N ILE A 350 -41.97 1.88 49.32
CA ILE A 350 -42.66 0.58 49.42
C ILE A 350 -42.25 -0.15 50.70
N THR A 351 -40.96 -0.11 51.05
CA THR A 351 -40.40 -0.93 52.13
C THR A 351 -40.71 -0.37 53.52
N ASN A 352 -40.74 0.95 53.68
CA ASN A 352 -40.95 1.59 54.99
C ASN A 352 -42.43 1.76 55.38
N GLN A 353 -43.39 1.53 54.47
CA GLN A 353 -44.81 1.88 54.69
C GLN A 353 -45.77 0.69 54.72
N ASN A 354 -45.33 -0.54 54.42
CA ASN A 354 -46.23 -1.70 54.32
C ASN A 354 -45.63 -2.98 54.93
N PRO A 355 -45.91 -3.28 56.22
CA PRO A 355 -45.39 -4.48 56.88
C PRO A 355 -45.94 -5.79 56.30
N GLU A 356 -47.17 -5.81 55.77
CA GLU A 356 -47.74 -7.00 55.10
C GLU A 356 -46.99 -7.34 53.81
N TRP A 357 -46.62 -6.32 53.03
CA TRP A 357 -45.79 -6.51 51.84
C TRP A 357 -44.41 -7.04 52.21
N LEU A 358 -43.80 -6.49 53.26
CA LEU A 358 -42.45 -6.89 53.67
C LEU A 358 -42.41 -8.35 54.16
N ILE A 359 -43.45 -8.83 54.86
CA ILE A 359 -43.59 -10.25 55.23
C ILE A 359 -43.56 -11.14 53.98
N GLU A 360 -44.38 -10.83 52.97
CA GLU A 360 -44.42 -11.62 51.73
C GLU A 360 -43.13 -11.53 50.93
N PHE A 361 -42.47 -10.36 50.95
CA PHE A 361 -41.15 -10.17 50.36
C PHE A 361 -40.10 -11.08 51.03
N LEU A 362 -39.99 -11.06 52.36
CA LEU A 362 -39.05 -11.87 53.12
C LEU A 362 -39.29 -13.37 52.90
N LYS A 363 -40.56 -13.81 52.91
CA LYS A 363 -40.96 -15.19 52.56
C LYS A 363 -40.46 -15.62 51.18
N ARG A 364 -40.55 -14.72 50.20
CA ARG A 364 -40.05 -14.98 48.85
C ARG A 364 -38.54 -15.05 48.81
N ARG A 365 -37.82 -14.13 49.46
CA ARG A 365 -36.36 -14.16 49.48
C ARG A 365 -35.81 -15.40 50.19
N ARG A 366 -36.49 -15.88 51.23
CA ARG A 366 -36.20 -17.18 51.85
C ARG A 366 -36.33 -18.34 50.84
N ARG A 367 -37.41 -18.36 50.04
CA ARG A 367 -37.58 -19.36 48.98
C ARG A 367 -36.50 -19.26 47.89
N ASP A 368 -36.13 -18.05 47.50
CA ASP A 368 -35.06 -17.83 46.51
C ASP A 368 -33.73 -18.38 47.02
N HIS A 369 -33.40 -18.17 48.30
CA HIS A 369 -32.18 -18.71 48.90
C HIS A 369 -32.25 -20.23 49.06
N LEU A 370 -33.41 -20.81 49.33
CA LEU A 370 -33.58 -22.27 49.33
C LEU A 370 -33.35 -22.87 47.93
N LYS A 371 -33.87 -22.20 46.89
CA LYS A 371 -33.62 -22.58 45.50
C LYS A 371 -32.13 -22.44 45.16
N TRP A 372 -31.51 -21.32 45.52
CA TRP A 372 -30.08 -21.06 45.33
C TRP A 372 -29.22 -22.13 46.04
N MET A 373 -29.57 -22.55 47.26
CA MET A 373 -28.90 -23.65 47.97
C MET A 373 -29.01 -24.97 47.19
N THR A 374 -30.16 -25.23 46.57
CA THR A 374 -30.36 -26.41 45.71
C THR A 374 -29.50 -26.33 44.43
N GLU A 375 -29.33 -25.14 43.87
CA GLU A 375 -28.45 -24.89 42.71
C GLU A 375 -26.97 -25.08 43.08
N VAL A 376 -26.55 -24.60 44.26
CA VAL A 376 -25.21 -24.87 44.82
C VAL A 376 -25.00 -26.39 45.01
N ASP A 377 -25.98 -27.11 45.55
CA ASP A 377 -25.93 -28.57 45.70
C ASP A 377 -25.80 -29.30 44.36
N ALA A 378 -26.54 -28.84 43.35
CA ALA A 378 -26.48 -29.39 42.01
C ALA A 378 -25.10 -29.15 41.36
N ALA A 379 -24.52 -27.95 41.52
CA ALA A 379 -23.19 -27.62 41.02
C ALA A 379 -22.10 -28.44 41.73
N LEU A 380 -22.21 -28.61 43.04
CA LEU A 380 -21.30 -29.43 43.85
C LEU A 380 -21.37 -30.92 43.48
N THR A 381 -22.57 -31.43 43.20
CA THR A 381 -22.76 -32.83 42.76
C THR A 381 -22.22 -33.06 41.35
N ALA A 382 -22.38 -32.07 40.46
CA ALA A 382 -21.85 -32.09 39.10
C ALA A 382 -20.32 -31.89 39.04
N ASN A 383 -19.69 -31.42 40.13
CA ASN A 383 -18.28 -31.01 40.19
C ASN A 383 -17.92 -29.93 39.14
N GLU A 384 -18.85 -29.02 38.83
CA GLU A 384 -18.68 -27.97 37.82
C GLU A 384 -18.68 -26.58 38.49
N ALA A 385 -17.51 -25.96 38.61
CA ALA A 385 -17.38 -24.62 39.21
C ALA A 385 -18.20 -23.56 38.45
N GLY A 386 -18.29 -23.67 37.13
CA GLY A 386 -19.07 -22.75 36.28
C GLY A 386 -20.60 -22.90 36.42
N ARG A 387 -21.08 -23.93 37.13
CA ARG A 387 -22.52 -24.16 37.36
C ARG A 387 -23.02 -23.56 38.68
N PHE A 388 -22.12 -23.01 39.50
CA PHE A 388 -22.52 -22.32 40.72
C PHE A 388 -23.40 -21.10 40.39
N PRO A 389 -24.46 -20.83 41.17
CA PRO A 389 -25.30 -19.65 40.99
C PRO A 389 -24.54 -18.36 41.36
N GLN A 390 -25.16 -17.19 41.22
CA GLN A 390 -24.55 -15.89 41.56
C GLN A 390 -23.96 -15.91 42.99
N LEU A 391 -22.66 -15.63 43.10
CA LEU A 391 -21.87 -15.74 44.33
C LEU A 391 -21.66 -14.39 45.02
N ASP A 392 -21.88 -13.28 44.31
CA ASP A 392 -21.80 -11.95 44.93
C ASP A 392 -23.06 -11.66 45.75
N HIS A 393 -22.89 -11.57 47.06
CA HIS A 393 -23.94 -11.24 48.02
C HIS A 393 -24.62 -9.90 47.75
N ARG A 394 -24.01 -8.96 47.03
CA ARG A 394 -24.66 -7.67 46.69
C ARG A 394 -25.54 -7.76 45.44
N LYS A 395 -25.38 -8.82 44.65
CA LYS A 395 -26.05 -9.00 43.35
C LYS A 395 -27.29 -9.90 43.42
N CYS A 396 -27.55 -10.55 44.56
CA CYS A 396 -28.78 -11.31 44.74
C CYS A 396 -29.93 -10.37 45.16
N ASN A 397 -31.18 -10.77 44.94
CA ASN A 397 -32.35 -9.91 45.18
C ASN A 397 -32.52 -9.54 46.67
N MET A 398 -32.02 -10.38 47.58
CA MET A 398 -31.94 -10.04 49.01
C MET A 398 -30.83 -9.04 49.29
N GLY A 399 -29.67 -9.20 48.66
CA GLY A 399 -28.54 -8.27 48.76
C GLY A 399 -28.89 -6.89 48.26
N LEU A 400 -29.50 -6.80 47.07
CA LEU A 400 -30.02 -5.56 46.52
C LEU A 400 -30.92 -4.85 47.55
N TRP A 401 -31.86 -5.58 48.14
CA TRP A 401 -32.72 -5.02 49.18
C TRP A 401 -31.94 -4.60 50.44
N LEU A 402 -31.05 -5.45 50.96
CA LEU A 402 -30.30 -5.23 52.19
C LEU A 402 -29.35 -4.02 52.11
N TYR A 403 -28.79 -3.76 50.92
CA TYR A 403 -27.84 -2.67 50.71
C TYR A 403 -28.48 -1.39 50.15
N MET A 404 -29.65 -1.47 49.52
CA MET A 404 -30.34 -0.31 48.94
C MET A 404 -31.47 0.23 49.83
N THR A 405 -31.98 -0.56 50.77
CA THR A 405 -33.09 -0.14 51.64
C THR A 405 -32.60 0.65 52.83
N ILE A 406 -33.17 1.84 53.03
CA ILE A 406 -33.03 2.61 54.27
C ILE A 406 -34.20 2.25 55.17
N VAL A 407 -33.97 1.40 56.17
CA VAL A 407 -34.99 1.04 57.17
C VAL A 407 -35.03 2.09 58.27
N THR A 408 -36.14 2.81 58.39
CA THR A 408 -36.29 3.94 59.33
C THR A 408 -36.87 3.54 60.70
N SER A 409 -37.52 2.39 60.79
CA SER A 409 -38.07 1.88 62.06
C SER A 409 -36.94 1.25 62.89
N GLU A 410 -36.73 1.75 64.11
CA GLU A 410 -35.66 1.27 65.02
C GLU A 410 -35.71 -0.25 65.23
N GLY A 411 -36.90 -0.82 65.42
CA GLY A 411 -37.08 -2.27 65.60
C GLY A 411 -36.81 -3.10 64.34
N GLN A 412 -37.18 -2.59 63.16
CA GLN A 412 -36.88 -3.26 61.88
C GLN A 412 -35.40 -3.15 61.53
N GLN A 413 -34.76 -2.02 61.83
CA GLN A 413 -33.36 -1.75 61.53
C GLN A 413 -32.42 -2.72 62.27
N VAL A 414 -32.74 -3.07 63.51
CA VAL A 414 -31.98 -4.07 64.28
C VAL A 414 -31.96 -5.42 63.58
N VAL A 415 -33.10 -5.89 63.06
CA VAL A 415 -33.19 -7.21 62.41
C VAL A 415 -32.67 -7.16 60.97
N HIS A 416 -32.89 -6.05 60.26
CA HIS A 416 -32.33 -5.78 58.93
C HIS A 416 -30.79 -5.82 58.95
N ASN A 417 -30.16 -5.06 59.83
CA ASN A 417 -28.69 -5.03 59.91
C ASN A 417 -28.10 -6.36 60.38
N ALA A 418 -28.82 -7.09 61.23
CA ALA A 418 -28.39 -8.42 61.68
C ALA A 418 -28.34 -9.46 60.55
N LEU A 419 -29.07 -9.26 59.44
CA LEU A 419 -29.05 -10.16 58.29
C LEU A 419 -27.79 -10.00 57.43
N GLU A 420 -27.08 -8.87 57.50
CA GLU A 420 -25.96 -8.54 56.62
C GLU A 420 -24.80 -9.53 56.72
N ASP A 421 -24.25 -9.71 57.93
CA ASP A 421 -23.10 -10.58 58.15
C ASP A 421 -23.36 -12.05 57.77
N PRO A 422 -24.43 -12.71 58.25
CA PRO A 422 -24.68 -14.11 57.89
C PRO A 422 -25.00 -14.27 56.40
N HIS A 423 -25.70 -13.31 55.77
CA HIS A 423 -25.94 -13.31 54.33
C HIS A 423 -24.64 -13.22 53.52
N ARG A 424 -23.74 -12.31 53.88
CA ARG A 424 -22.41 -12.19 53.27
C ARG A 424 -21.60 -13.49 53.43
N ARG A 425 -21.57 -14.06 54.64
CA ARG A 425 -20.88 -15.31 54.96
C ARG A 425 -21.43 -16.50 54.16
N LEU A 426 -22.74 -16.56 53.90
CA LEU A 426 -23.35 -17.62 53.10
C LEU A 426 -22.77 -17.63 51.67
N HIS A 427 -22.76 -16.46 51.04
CA HIS A 427 -22.24 -16.26 49.69
C HIS A 427 -20.72 -16.47 49.61
N GLU A 428 -19.96 -15.99 50.59
CA GLU A 428 -18.51 -16.23 50.69
C GLU A 428 -18.18 -17.72 50.86
N CYS A 429 -18.98 -18.45 51.64
CA CYS A 429 -18.84 -19.89 51.82
C CYS A 429 -19.05 -20.62 50.49
N ALA A 430 -20.12 -20.32 49.75
CA ALA A 430 -20.35 -20.89 48.42
C ALA A 430 -19.28 -20.50 47.40
N ALA A 431 -18.76 -19.26 47.46
CA ALA A 431 -17.67 -18.83 46.60
C ALA A 431 -16.37 -19.59 46.89
N SER A 432 -16.09 -19.85 48.16
CA SER A 432 -14.98 -20.71 48.56
C SER A 432 -15.19 -22.15 48.09
N MET A 433 -16.41 -22.67 48.12
CA MET A 433 -16.74 -24.00 47.58
C MET A 433 -16.51 -24.06 46.07
N ALA A 434 -16.95 -23.04 45.31
CA ALA A 434 -16.75 -22.97 43.86
C ALA A 434 -15.25 -22.96 43.48
N ARG A 435 -14.43 -22.22 44.23
CA ARG A 435 -12.96 -22.23 44.07
C ARG A 435 -12.37 -23.62 44.34
N LEU A 436 -12.74 -24.27 45.44
CA LEU A 436 -12.28 -25.62 45.76
C LEU A 436 -12.66 -26.65 44.69
N VAL A 437 -13.85 -26.51 44.07
CA VAL A 437 -14.26 -27.35 42.93
C VAL A 437 -13.41 -27.04 41.69
N SER A 438 -13.16 -25.77 41.38
CA SER A 438 -12.29 -25.35 40.27
C SER A 438 -10.85 -25.87 40.42
N ASP A 439 -10.36 -25.92 41.66
CA ASP A 439 -9.00 -26.38 42.00
C ASP A 439 -8.92 -27.92 42.16
N GLY A 440 -10.04 -28.64 41.98
CA GLY A 440 -10.10 -30.10 42.06
C GLY A 440 -10.16 -30.69 43.49
N HIS A 441 -10.28 -29.85 44.52
CA HIS A 441 -10.36 -30.24 45.93
C HIS A 441 -11.80 -30.57 46.38
N LEU A 442 -12.38 -31.60 45.77
CA LEU A 442 -13.81 -31.95 45.93
C LEU A 442 -14.22 -32.31 47.38
N GLU A 443 -13.37 -33.03 48.11
CA GLU A 443 -13.64 -33.38 49.52
C GLU A 443 -13.66 -32.15 50.42
N GLY A 444 -12.79 -31.16 50.16
CA GLY A 444 -12.80 -29.87 50.85
C GLY A 444 -14.06 -29.06 50.57
N ALA A 445 -14.52 -29.06 49.30
CA ALA A 445 -15.76 -28.40 48.92
C ALA A 445 -16.99 -29.06 49.60
N ARG A 446 -17.03 -30.39 49.68
CA ARG A 446 -18.11 -31.14 50.36
C ARG A 446 -18.10 -30.92 51.87
N ALA A 447 -16.93 -30.83 52.49
CA ALA A 447 -16.80 -30.54 53.93
C ALA A 447 -17.40 -29.18 54.30
N LYS A 448 -17.29 -28.17 53.42
CA LYS A 448 -17.90 -26.85 53.61
C LYS A 448 -19.42 -26.84 53.47
N ARG A 449 -20.05 -27.91 52.97
CA ARG A 449 -21.50 -27.95 52.79
C ARG A 449 -22.27 -27.86 54.12
N SER A 450 -21.73 -28.44 55.19
CA SER A 450 -22.32 -28.35 56.53
C SER A 450 -22.22 -26.94 57.10
N GLU A 451 -21.09 -26.24 56.86
CA GLU A 451 -20.90 -24.82 57.19
C GLU A 451 -21.94 -23.95 56.47
N LEU A 452 -22.17 -24.20 55.17
CA LEU A 452 -23.18 -23.50 54.39
C LEU A 452 -24.61 -23.71 54.94
N THR A 453 -24.96 -24.94 55.35
CA THR A 453 -26.26 -25.21 56.00
C THR A 453 -26.40 -24.44 57.31
N ALA A 454 -25.37 -24.46 58.16
CA ALA A 454 -25.40 -23.79 59.45
C ALA A 454 -25.60 -22.28 59.31
N ILE A 455 -24.93 -21.65 58.33
CA ILE A 455 -25.12 -20.23 58.02
C ILE A 455 -26.54 -19.96 57.49
N TYR A 456 -27.08 -20.83 56.63
CA TYR A 456 -28.46 -20.68 56.15
C TYR A 456 -29.49 -20.80 57.29
N GLU A 457 -29.27 -21.69 58.25
CA GLU A 457 -30.11 -21.81 59.45
C GLU A 457 -30.05 -20.54 60.32
N GLU A 458 -28.87 -19.93 60.47
CA GLU A 458 -28.70 -18.62 61.14
C GLU A 458 -29.55 -17.53 60.46
N ILE A 459 -29.52 -17.46 59.12
CA ILE A 459 -30.34 -16.54 58.33
C ILE A 459 -31.83 -16.86 58.47
N ALA A 460 -32.22 -18.14 58.47
CA ALA A 460 -33.60 -18.56 58.60
C ALA A 460 -34.22 -18.12 59.94
N VAL A 461 -33.47 -18.22 61.04
CA VAL A 461 -33.88 -17.72 62.36
C VAL A 461 -34.07 -16.20 62.34
N LEU A 462 -33.20 -15.47 61.64
CA LEU A 462 -33.35 -14.02 61.49
C LEU A 462 -34.57 -13.65 60.64
N PHE A 463 -34.87 -14.40 59.58
CA PHE A 463 -36.10 -14.25 58.82
C PHE A 463 -37.34 -14.49 59.69
N ASP A 464 -37.36 -15.57 60.47
CA ASP A 464 -38.48 -15.89 61.37
C ASP A 464 -38.68 -14.79 62.42
N ARG A 465 -37.59 -14.25 62.97
CA ARG A 465 -37.62 -13.11 63.90
C ARG A 465 -38.16 -11.84 63.24
N TYR A 466 -37.77 -11.57 62.00
CA TYR A 466 -38.23 -10.39 61.27
C TYR A 466 -39.72 -10.52 60.92
N GLU A 467 -40.13 -11.68 60.42
CA GLU A 467 -41.53 -11.99 60.13
C GLU A 467 -42.41 -11.81 61.38
N ALA A 468 -42.03 -12.40 62.51
CA ALA A 468 -42.78 -12.26 63.76
C ALA A 468 -42.86 -10.80 64.25
N PHE A 469 -41.79 -10.03 64.07
CA PHE A 469 -41.78 -8.59 64.39
C PHE A 469 -42.79 -7.82 63.52
N LEU A 470 -42.84 -8.12 62.22
CA LEU A 470 -43.76 -7.46 61.28
C LEU A 470 -45.20 -7.90 61.49
N GLU A 471 -45.45 -9.19 61.74
CA GLU A 471 -46.79 -9.71 62.05
C GLU A 471 -47.34 -9.04 63.30
N LYS A 472 -46.50 -8.83 64.32
CA LYS A 472 -46.86 -8.04 65.50
C LYS A 472 -47.22 -6.60 65.13
N GLN A 473 -46.42 -5.93 64.31
CA GLN A 473 -46.75 -4.56 63.85
C GLN A 473 -48.07 -4.50 63.07
N VAL A 474 -48.37 -5.50 62.23
CA VAL A 474 -49.64 -5.61 61.51
C VAL A 474 -50.78 -5.78 62.51
N LEU A 475 -50.66 -6.71 63.45
CA LEU A 475 -51.65 -6.96 64.51
C LEU A 475 -51.92 -5.71 65.35
N ASP A 476 -50.87 -5.03 65.83
CA ASP A 476 -50.98 -3.80 66.61
C ASP A 476 -51.69 -2.69 65.80
N SER A 477 -51.40 -2.59 64.49
CA SER A 477 -52.04 -1.62 63.59
C SER A 477 -53.51 -1.92 63.23
N VAL A 478 -53.92 -3.19 63.34
CA VAL A 478 -55.30 -3.66 63.09
C VAL A 478 -56.15 -3.59 64.35
N LEU A 479 -55.56 -3.88 65.51
CA LEU A 479 -56.23 -3.90 66.81
C LEU A 479 -56.36 -2.52 67.47
N GLY A 480 -55.67 -1.50 66.96
CA GLY A 480 -55.89 -0.10 67.37
C GLY A 480 -55.37 0.23 68.77
N GLU A 481 -54.30 -0.42 69.23
CA GLU A 481 -53.56 0.05 70.40
C GLU A 481 -52.46 1.00 69.93
N SER A 482 -52.73 2.31 70.06
CA SER A 482 -51.78 3.40 69.82
C SER A 482 -50.66 3.45 70.85
#